data_AF-A0A9C6TFE8-F1
#
_entry.id   AF-A0A9C6TFE8-F1
#
_cell.length_a   1.000
_cell.length_b   1.000
_cell.length_c   1.000
_cell.angle_alpha   90.00
_cell.angle_beta   90.00
_cell.angle_gamma   90.00
#
_symmetry.space_group_name_H-M   'P 1'
#
loop_
_entity.id
_entity.type
_entity.pdbx_description
1 polymer ?
#
loop_
_entity_poly.entity_id
_entity_poly.type
_entity_poly.pdbx_seq_one_letter_code
_entity_poly.pdbx_strand_id
1 'polypeptide(L)'
;MIMQVQNLIERCLLFHMSQDQCIKALAEHAGIKPLVTLTVWKELQKENKKFFRDYFQVTTPTRKPFFSRYCKRGPSSARRKNWK
;
A
#
# COMPACT_ATOMS: atom_id res chain seq x y z
N MET A 1 15.95 -3.11 24.20
CA MET A 1 16.08 -3.86 22.92
C MET A 1 14.89 -3.67 21.97
N ILE A 2 13.64 -3.74 22.42
CA ILE A 2 12.45 -3.68 21.53
C ILE A 2 12.22 -2.29 20.90
N MET A 3 12.56 -1.20 21.61
CA MET A 3 12.36 0.18 21.13
C MET A 3 13.18 0.51 19.87
N GLN A 4 14.37 -0.08 19.70
CA GLN A 4 15.22 0.22 18.55
C GLN A 4 14.61 -0.29 17.25
N VAL A 5 14.00 -1.48 17.27
CA VAL A 5 13.42 -2.09 16.08
C VAL A 5 12.12 -1.37 15.68
N GLN A 6 11.29 -0.95 16.65
CA GLN A 6 10.08 -0.18 16.35
C GLN A 6 10.40 1.17 15.69
N ASN A 7 11.31 1.96 16.29
CA ASN A 7 11.69 3.26 15.73
C ASN A 7 12.33 3.15 14.33
N LEU A 8 13.02 2.04 14.06
CA LEU A 8 13.57 1.76 12.74
C LEU A 8 12.50 1.41 11.72
N ILE A 9 11.48 0.63 12.11
CA ILE A 9 10.35 0.30 11.24
C ILE A 9 9.51 1.56 10.97
N GLU A 10 9.27 2.42 11.96
CA GLU A 10 8.59 3.70 11.76
C GLU A 10 9.33 4.57 10.74
N ARG A 11 10.66 4.67 10.83
CA ARG A 11 11.47 5.38 9.81
C ARG A 11 11.35 4.74 8.43
N CYS A 12 11.37 3.41 8.34
CA CYS A 12 11.21 2.71 7.07
C CYS A 12 9.82 2.95 6.45
N LEU A 13 8.77 2.98 7.29
CA LEU A 13 7.40 3.28 6.87
C LEU A 13 7.28 4.74 6.40
N LEU A 14 7.88 5.70 7.10
CA LEU A 14 7.94 7.11 6.69
C LEU A 14 8.62 7.30 5.33
N PHE A 15 9.65 6.51 5.03
CA PHE A 15 10.34 6.54 3.73
C PHE A 15 9.58 5.82 2.60
N HIS A 16 8.36 5.32 2.84
CA HIS A 16 7.59 4.55 1.84
C HIS A 16 8.38 3.36 1.26
N MET A 17 9.21 2.71 2.08
CA MET A 17 10.00 1.56 1.65
C MET A 17 9.16 0.28 1.62
N SER A 18 9.36 -0.53 0.58
CA SER A 18 8.80 -1.87 0.52
C SER A 18 9.47 -2.80 1.54
N GLN A 19 8.78 -3.88 1.92
CA GLN A 19 9.24 -4.82 2.95
C GLN A 19 10.69 -5.30 2.71
N ASP A 20 11.05 -5.66 1.47
CA ASP A 20 12.41 -6.06 1.11
C ASP A 20 13.44 -4.94 1.31
N GLN A 21 13.11 -3.71 0.95
CA GLN A 21 13.98 -2.55 1.15
C GLN A 21 14.18 -2.28 2.64
N CYS A 22 13.13 -2.37 3.45
CA CYS A 22 13.23 -2.27 4.91
C CYS A 22 14.17 -3.32 5.49
N ILE A 23 14.02 -4.58 5.09
CA ILE A 23 14.85 -5.69 5.59
C ILE A 23 16.32 -5.48 5.20
N LYS A 24 16.57 -5.10 3.95
CA LYS A 24 17.93 -4.88 3.44
C LYS A 24 18.59 -3.69 4.13
N ALA A 25 17.90 -2.56 4.25
CA ALA A 25 18.39 -1.39 4.97
C ALA A 25 18.65 -1.69 6.45
N LEU A 26 17.78 -2.45 7.11
CA LEU A 26 17.97 -2.81 8.52
C LEU A 26 19.13 -3.78 8.74
N ALA A 27 19.34 -4.70 7.82
CA ALA A 27 20.49 -5.58 7.84
C ALA A 27 21.80 -4.80 7.62
N GLU A 28 21.82 -3.85 6.68
CA GLU A 28 23.02 -3.09 6.31
C GLU A 28 23.37 -1.98 7.33
N HIS A 29 22.37 -1.20 7.77
CA HIS A 29 22.57 -0.05 8.66
C HIS A 29 22.62 -0.40 10.15
N ALA A 30 21.91 -1.45 10.56
CA ALA A 30 21.77 -1.79 11.99
C ALA A 30 22.24 -3.21 12.32
N GLY A 31 22.67 -4.00 11.33
CA GLY A 31 23.10 -5.40 11.56
C GLY A 31 21.97 -6.30 12.07
N ILE A 32 20.71 -5.90 11.88
CA ILE A 32 19.56 -6.63 12.43
C ILE A 32 19.30 -7.86 11.55
N LYS A 33 19.12 -9.02 12.20
CA LYS A 33 18.79 -10.26 11.50
C LYS A 33 17.48 -10.11 10.73
N PRO A 34 17.44 -10.45 9.42
CA PRO A 34 16.23 -10.32 8.59
C PRO A 34 15.04 -11.12 9.14
N LEU A 35 15.31 -12.22 9.86
CA LEU A 35 14.31 -13.02 10.58
C LEU A 35 13.56 -12.22 11.66
N VAL A 36 14.27 -11.35 12.40
CA VAL A 36 13.65 -10.49 13.43
C VAL A 36 12.75 -9.46 12.75
N THR A 37 13.25 -8.79 11.71
CA THR A 37 12.50 -7.80 10.94
C THR A 37 11.23 -8.39 10.32
N LEU A 38 11.32 -9.59 9.74
CA LEU A 38 10.19 -10.33 9.18
C LEU A 38 9.12 -10.65 10.23
N THR A 39 9.55 -11.07 11.41
CA THR A 39 8.63 -11.46 12.48
C THR A 39 7.86 -10.23 12.98
N VAL A 40 8.57 -9.13 13.28
CA VAL A 40 7.94 -7.88 13.72
C VAL A 40 7.04 -7.29 12.65
N TRP A 41 7.45 -7.35 11.38
CA TRP A 41 6.65 -6.87 10.25
C TRP A 41 5.36 -7.67 10.06
N LYS A 42 5.38 -9.00 10.27
CA LYS A 42 4.18 -9.85 10.23
C LYS A 42 3.20 -9.53 11.36
N GLU A 43 3.70 -9.28 12.56
CA GLU A 43 2.86 -8.92 13.72
C GLU A 43 2.24 -7.52 13.51
N LEU A 44 3.03 -6.54 13.05
CA LEU A 44 2.53 -5.20 12.68
C LEU A 44 1.45 -5.26 11.61
N GLN A 45 1.62 -6.08 10.58
CA GLN A 45 0.60 -6.27 9.54
C GLN A 45 -0.69 -6.85 10.10
N LYS A 46 -0.62 -7.77 11.07
CA LYS A 46 -1.81 -8.37 11.70
C LYS A 46 -2.55 -7.37 12.57
N GLU A 47 -1.83 -6.59 13.37
CA GLU A 47 -2.43 -5.57 14.24
C GLU A 47 -3.00 -4.40 13.43
N ASN A 48 -2.28 -3.95 12.39
CA ASN A 48 -2.58 -2.72 11.66
C ASN A 48 -2.98 -2.95 10.19
N LYS A 49 -3.82 -3.97 9.93
CA LYS A 49 -4.26 -4.34 8.56
C LYS A 49 -4.79 -3.18 7.72
N LYS A 50 -5.53 -2.25 8.33
CA LYS A 50 -6.08 -1.08 7.62
C LYS A 50 -4.96 -0.15 7.14
N PHE A 51 -4.02 0.20 8.02
CA PHE A 51 -2.87 1.04 7.68
C PHE A 51 -2.05 0.45 6.53
N PHE A 52 -1.72 -0.84 6.60
CA PHE A 52 -0.94 -1.49 5.54
C PHE A 52 -1.67 -1.53 4.20
N ARG A 53 -3.00 -1.61 4.19
CA ARG A 53 -3.79 -1.60 2.95
C ARG A 53 -3.73 -0.24 2.23
N ASP A 54 -3.75 0.84 2.98
CA ASP A 54 -3.57 2.20 2.43
C ASP A 54 -2.10 2.44 2.08
N TYR A 55 -1.17 1.97 2.90
CA TYR A 55 0.26 2.04 2.65
C TYR A 55 0.66 1.33 1.35
N PHE A 56 0.22 0.09 1.12
CA PHE A 56 0.52 -0.64 -0.12
C PHE A 56 -0.10 0.02 -1.35
N GLN A 57 -1.25 0.70 -1.23
CA GLN A 57 -1.83 1.48 -2.33
C GLN A 57 -0.98 2.68 -2.74
N VAL A 58 -0.28 3.31 -1.79
CA VAL A 58 0.61 4.44 -2.06
C VAL A 58 1.97 3.96 -2.56
N THR A 59 2.52 2.91 -1.93
CA THR A 59 3.88 2.42 -2.17
C THR A 59 3.98 1.56 -3.43
N THR A 60 2.91 0.86 -3.82
CA THR A 60 2.84 0.32 -5.18
C THR A 60 2.31 1.42 -6.07
N PRO A 61 3.11 2.00 -6.99
CA PRO A 61 2.55 2.76 -8.08
C PRO A 61 1.86 1.74 -8.98
N THR A 62 0.66 1.33 -8.57
CA THR A 62 -0.28 0.70 -9.47
C THR A 62 -0.46 1.76 -10.55
N ARG A 63 0.26 1.58 -11.66
CA ARG A 63 -0.08 2.17 -12.94
C ARG A 63 -1.52 1.76 -13.17
N LYS A 64 -2.47 2.52 -12.63
CA LYS A 64 -3.81 2.51 -13.17
C LYS A 64 -3.59 2.89 -14.62
N PRO A 65 -3.91 2.03 -15.60
CA PRO A 65 -4.06 2.55 -16.93
C PRO A 65 -5.06 3.70 -16.77
N PHE A 66 -4.67 4.84 -17.29
CA PHE A 66 -5.46 6.04 -17.38
C PHE A 66 -6.67 5.71 -18.27
N PHE A 67 -7.62 4.89 -17.79
CA PHE A 67 -8.87 4.67 -18.48
C PHE A 67 -9.75 5.88 -18.19
N SER A 68 -9.44 6.90 -18.98
CA SER A 68 -10.39 7.61 -19.81
C SER A 68 -11.65 8.03 -19.08
N ARG A 69 -11.56 9.22 -18.49
CA ARG A 69 -12.66 10.16 -18.62
C ARG A 69 -12.84 10.42 -20.13
N TYR A 70 -14.03 10.07 -20.66
CA TYR A 70 -14.59 10.37 -22.00
C TYR A 70 -14.56 9.29 -23.10
N CYS A 71 -15.59 8.43 -23.10
CA CYS A 71 -16.41 8.04 -24.27
C CYS A 71 -17.86 7.84 -23.74
N LYS A 72 -18.70 8.87 -23.64
CA LYS A 72 -19.74 9.26 -24.63
C LYS A 72 -20.42 8.08 -25.36
N ARG A 73 -21.76 8.05 -25.17
CA ARG A 73 -22.83 7.42 -25.97
C ARG A 73 -23.10 5.93 -25.74
N GLY A 74 -23.99 5.67 -24.77
CA GLY A 74 -24.85 4.49 -24.85
C GLY A 74 -25.83 4.61 -26.03
N PRO A 75 -26.30 3.49 -26.62
CA PRO A 75 -27.11 3.51 -27.82
C PRO A 75 -28.50 4.09 -27.55
N SER A 76 -28.99 4.87 -28.50
CA SER A 76 -30.38 5.33 -28.59
C SER A 76 -31.33 4.13 -28.53
N SER A 77 -32.18 4.08 -27.51
CA SER A 77 -33.39 3.26 -27.53
C SER A 77 -34.55 4.12 -27.05
N ALA A 78 -35.35 4.52 -28.03
CA ALA A 78 -36.58 5.25 -27.91
C ALA A 78 -37.51 4.70 -26.83
N ARG A 79 -38.15 5.61 -26.07
CA ARG A 79 -39.49 5.35 -25.54
C ARG A 79 -40.31 6.64 -25.54
N ARG A 80 -41.20 6.72 -26.52
CA ARG A 80 -42.24 7.74 -26.70
C ARG A 80 -43.29 7.68 -25.58
N LYS A 81 -43.82 8.88 -25.26
CA LYS A 81 -45.21 9.21 -24.83
C LYS A 81 -45.65 8.66 -23.46
N ASN A 82 -46.49 9.31 -22.65
CA ASN A 82 -47.38 10.47 -22.80
C ASN A 82 -47.70 10.96 -21.36
N TRP A 83 -47.86 12.26 -21.11
CA TRP A 83 -48.51 12.74 -19.88
C TRP A 83 -49.95 13.13 -20.23
N LYS A 84 -50.91 12.65 -19.44
CA LYS A 84 -52.32 13.07 -19.44
C LYS A 84 -52.60 13.79 -18.14
#